data_AF-A0A8C5D6B7-F1
#
_entry.id   AF-A0A8C5D6B7-F1
#
_cell.length_a   1.000
_cell.length_b   1.000
_cell.length_c   1.000
_cell.angle_alpha   90.00
_cell.angle_beta   90.00
_cell.angle_gamma   90.00
#
_symmetry.space_group_name_H-M   'P 1'
#
loop_
_entity.id
_entity.type
_entity.pdbx_description
1 polymer ?
#
loop_
_entity_poly.entity_id
_entity_poly.type
_entity_poly.pdbx_seq_one_letter_code
_entity_poly.pdbx_strand_id
1 'polypeptide(L)'
;MASLACPFYQSAKLNEAISPLDWLLGNWESVEPGKGSFPSLKEFRYTEDLHFAQMGEPIISFMFNASDAETKKILHRECGFIRMQTGTNRVAFIIAQNSGLVEVEEGELMGKQLSLHSKALARQSFATSRMFPECSSSNQTGSWSKRFPCQRTRSQ
;
A
#
# COMPACT_ATOMS: atom_id res chain seq x y z
N MET A 1 -8.89 15.60 -20.29
CA MET A 1 -8.64 14.84 -19.05
C MET A 1 -7.23 14.27 -19.14
N ALA A 2 -6.29 14.79 -18.35
CA ALA A 2 -4.92 14.30 -18.36
C ALA A 2 -4.90 12.91 -17.70
N SER A 3 -4.55 11.89 -18.48
CA SER A 3 -4.28 10.55 -17.97
C SER A 3 -3.14 10.63 -16.96
N LEU A 4 -3.38 10.18 -15.71
CA LEU A 4 -2.34 9.96 -14.71
C LEU A 4 -1.55 8.67 -15.01
N ALA A 5 -1.25 8.42 -16.29
CA ALA A 5 -0.31 7.39 -16.67
C ALA A 5 1.07 7.86 -16.23
N CYS A 6 1.54 7.35 -15.09
CA CYS A 6 2.96 7.35 -14.78
C CYS A 6 3.70 6.72 -15.98
N PRO A 7 4.58 7.45 -16.69
CA PRO A 7 5.25 6.96 -17.89
C PRO A 7 6.33 5.89 -17.61
N PHE A 8 6.27 5.23 -16.46
CA PHE A 8 7.33 4.38 -15.92
C PHE A 8 7.18 2.90 -16.30
N TYR A 9 6.78 2.62 -17.54
CA TYR A 9 6.95 1.26 -18.09
C TYR A 9 8.12 1.25 -19.07
N GLN A 10 9.31 1.59 -18.55
CA GLN A 10 10.53 1.20 -19.24
C GLN A 10 10.89 -0.20 -18.76
N SER A 11 11.13 -1.12 -19.68
CA SER A 11 11.62 -2.49 -19.42
C SER A 11 13.04 -2.44 -18.84
N ALA A 12 13.18 -1.91 -17.62
CA ALA A 12 14.40 -1.99 -16.85
C ALA A 12 14.61 -3.46 -16.45
N LYS A 13 15.87 -3.91 -16.48
CA LYS A 13 16.22 -5.25 -16.01
C LYS A 13 15.83 -5.36 -14.52
N LEU A 14 15.05 -6.38 -14.18
CA LEU A 14 14.67 -6.66 -12.80
C LEU A 14 15.93 -6.83 -11.94
N ASN A 15 15.99 -6.12 -10.82
CA ASN A 15 17.08 -6.25 -9.87
C ASN A 15 16.94 -7.54 -9.05
N GLU A 16 17.99 -8.34 -8.96
CA GLU A 16 17.97 -9.63 -8.27
C GLU A 16 17.56 -9.51 -6.79
N ALA A 17 17.91 -8.40 -6.13
CA ALA A 17 17.58 -8.16 -4.73
C ALA A 17 16.07 -8.03 -4.48
N ILE A 18 15.26 -7.75 -5.50
CA ILE A 18 13.79 -7.70 -5.41
C ILE A 18 13.11 -8.83 -6.21
N SER A 19 13.88 -9.76 -6.77
CA SER A 19 13.31 -10.90 -7.50
C SER A 19 12.27 -11.71 -6.71
N PRO A 20 12.35 -11.86 -5.37
CA PRO A 20 11.30 -12.55 -4.60
C PRO A 20 9.95 -11.79 -4.55
N LEU A 21 9.94 -10.52 -4.95
CA LEU A 21 8.79 -9.63 -4.98
C LEU A 21 8.29 -9.35 -6.42
N ASP A 22 8.83 -10.04 -7.42
CA ASP A 22 8.47 -9.86 -8.84
C ASP A 22 6.96 -10.01 -9.09
N TRP A 23 6.31 -10.87 -8.32
CA TRP A 23 4.89 -11.16 -8.38
C TRP A 23 4.03 -9.97 -7.98
N LEU A 24 4.57 -8.93 -7.32
CA LEU A 24 3.84 -7.69 -7.03
C LEU A 24 3.81 -6.75 -8.22
N LEU A 25 4.81 -6.81 -9.11
CA LEU A 25 4.99 -5.82 -10.17
C LEU A 25 3.82 -5.81 -11.16
N GLY A 26 3.45 -4.61 -11.59
CA GLY A 26 2.35 -4.37 -12.51
C GLY A 26 1.20 -3.61 -11.87
N ASN A 27 0.09 -3.58 -12.60
CA ASN A 27 -1.14 -2.92 -12.20
C ASN A 27 -2.12 -3.95 -11.67
N TRP A 28 -2.82 -3.61 -10.59
CA TRP A 28 -3.80 -4.46 -9.95
C TRP A 28 -5.07 -3.68 -9.72
N GLU A 29 -6.18 -4.34 -9.95
CA GLU A 29 -7.50 -3.78 -9.71
C GLU A 29 -8.29 -4.73 -8.82
N SER A 30 -9.18 -4.16 -8.01
CA SER A 30 -10.14 -4.94 -7.24
C SER A 30 -11.07 -5.72 -8.18
N VAL A 31 -11.17 -7.04 -8.01
CA VAL A 31 -12.11 -7.87 -8.78
C VAL A 31 -13.55 -7.55 -8.35
N GLU A 32 -13.75 -7.35 -7.05
CA GLU A 32 -15.03 -7.00 -6.44
C GLU A 32 -14.83 -5.80 -5.49
N PRO A 33 -15.85 -4.93 -5.30
CA PRO A 33 -15.74 -3.84 -4.35
C PRO A 33 -15.55 -4.35 -2.91
N GLY A 34 -14.52 -3.83 -2.25
CA GLY A 34 -14.26 -3.99 -0.83
C GLY A 34 -15.35 -3.40 0.03
N LYS A 35 -15.40 -3.82 1.30
CA LYS A 35 -16.33 -3.29 2.31
C LYS A 35 -15.54 -2.61 3.40
N GLY A 36 -15.74 -1.31 3.57
CA GLY A 36 -15.18 -0.53 4.66
C GLY A 36 -16.21 -0.38 5.77
N SER A 37 -15.81 -0.64 7.01
CA SER A 37 -16.62 -0.34 8.18
C SER A 37 -15.73 0.31 9.23
N PHE A 38 -16.26 1.32 9.92
CA PHE A 38 -15.58 1.98 11.01
C PHE A 38 -16.62 2.38 12.05
N PRO A 39 -16.38 2.27 13.37
CA PRO A 39 -17.43 2.47 14.38
C PRO A 39 -18.21 3.79 14.26
N SER A 40 -17.59 4.86 13.77
CA SER A 40 -18.23 6.17 13.59
C SER A 40 -18.74 6.45 12.18
N LEU A 41 -18.62 5.50 11.24
CA LEU A 41 -19.04 5.65 9.84
C LEU A 41 -20.01 4.52 9.48
N LYS A 42 -20.99 4.83 8.62
CA LYS A 42 -21.79 3.79 7.99
C LYS A 42 -20.88 2.92 7.12
N GLU A 43 -21.26 1.66 6.95
CA GLU A 43 -20.60 0.78 5.99
C GLU A 43 -20.58 1.44 4.61
N PHE A 44 -19.44 1.35 3.94
CA PHE A 44 -19.24 1.90 2.60
C PHE A 44 -18.53 0.87 1.72
N ARG A 45 -18.68 1.00 0.40
CA ARG A 45 -18.02 0.13 -0.58
C ARG A 45 -17.00 0.91 -1.38
N TYR A 46 -15.87 0.29 -1.66
CA TYR A 46 -14.78 0.94 -2.37
C TYR A 46 -14.10 -0.02 -3.35
N THR A 47 -13.54 0.52 -4.43
CA THR A 47 -12.66 -0.18 -5.36
C THR A 47 -11.24 0.30 -5.15
N GLU A 48 -10.26 -0.53 -5.51
CA GLU A 48 -8.84 -0.19 -5.36
C GLU A 48 -8.07 -0.44 -6.65
N ASP A 49 -7.26 0.54 -7.02
CA ASP A 49 -6.29 0.46 -8.11
C ASP A 49 -4.89 0.58 -7.51
N LEU A 50 -4.02 -0.38 -7.80
CA LEU A 50 -2.66 -0.43 -7.30
C LEU A 50 -1.69 -0.53 -8.45
N HIS A 51 -0.58 0.17 -8.31
CA HIS A 51 0.50 0.16 -9.28
C HIS A 51 1.80 -0.14 -8.55
N PHE A 52 2.56 -1.13 -9.02
CA PHE A 52 3.90 -1.45 -8.53
C PHE A 52 4.89 -1.42 -9.69
N ALA A 53 5.96 -0.64 -9.56
CA ALA A 53 6.96 -0.47 -10.60
C ALA A 53 8.38 -0.45 -10.04
N GLN A 54 9.35 -0.89 -10.84
CA GLN A 54 10.78 -0.84 -10.50
C GLN A 54 11.58 -0.41 -11.74
N MET A 55 12.61 0.42 -11.52
CA MET A 55 13.37 1.08 -12.59
C MET A 55 14.87 0.68 -12.64
N GLY A 56 15.19 -0.55 -12.23
CA GLY A 56 16.58 -1.08 -12.19
C GLY A 56 17.20 -1.08 -10.80
N GLU A 57 16.75 -0.20 -9.90
CA GLU A 57 17.16 -0.20 -8.48
C GLU A 57 16.52 -1.34 -7.66
N PRO A 58 17.10 -1.72 -6.51
CA PRO A 58 16.50 -2.69 -5.59
C PRO A 58 15.37 -2.05 -4.74
N ILE A 59 14.49 -1.30 -5.40
CA ILE A 59 13.38 -0.55 -4.79
C ILE A 59 12.16 -0.69 -5.70
N ILE A 60 11.01 -1.02 -5.12
CA ILE A 60 9.72 -1.00 -5.83
C ILE A 60 8.99 0.26 -5.39
N SER A 61 8.60 1.10 -6.33
CA SER A 61 7.66 2.18 -6.08
C SER A 61 6.23 1.64 -6.16
N PHE A 62 5.34 2.13 -5.29
CA PHE A 62 3.93 1.77 -5.34
C PHE A 62 3.02 2.99 -5.23
N MET A 63 1.81 2.84 -5.78
CA MET A 63 0.71 3.78 -5.62
C MET A 63 -0.59 3.01 -5.46
N PHE A 64 -1.34 3.29 -4.38
CA PHE A 64 -2.65 2.74 -4.12
C PHE A 64 -3.68 3.86 -4.17
N ASN A 65 -4.78 3.63 -4.88
CA ASN A 65 -5.90 4.54 -4.98
C ASN A 65 -7.17 3.78 -4.58
N ALA A 66 -7.82 4.21 -3.51
CA ALA A 66 -9.14 3.73 -3.14
C ALA A 66 -10.21 4.74 -3.58
N SER A 67 -11.23 4.26 -4.26
CA SER A 67 -12.34 5.05 -4.80
C SER A 67 -13.67 4.50 -4.32
N ASP A 68 -14.65 5.37 -4.15
CA ASP A 68 -16.02 4.95 -3.85
C ASP A 68 -16.58 4.09 -4.99
N ALA A 69 -17.20 2.96 -4.65
CA ALA A 69 -17.57 1.95 -5.63
C ALA A 69 -18.62 2.43 -6.63
N GLU A 70 -19.56 3.28 -6.21
CA GLU A 70 -20.64 3.81 -7.05
C GLU A 70 -20.24 5.11 -7.74
N THR A 71 -19.79 6.10 -6.96
CA THR A 71 -19.54 7.47 -7.45
C THR A 71 -18.18 7.63 -8.12
N LYS A 72 -17.28 6.63 -7.97
CA LYS A 72 -15.89 6.67 -8.45
C LYS A 72 -15.07 7.83 -7.88
N LYS A 73 -15.56 8.48 -6.83
CA LYS A 73 -14.85 9.56 -6.14
C LYS A 73 -13.66 8.95 -5.39
N ILE A 74 -12.48 9.55 -5.55
CA ILE A 74 -11.29 9.16 -4.77
C ILE A 74 -11.57 9.37 -3.28
N LEU A 75 -11.38 8.31 -2.48
CA LEU A 75 -11.54 8.31 -1.03
C LEU A 75 -10.19 8.43 -0.32
N HIS A 76 -9.21 7.63 -0.74
CA HIS A 76 -7.92 7.54 -0.07
C HIS A 76 -6.82 7.22 -1.09
N ARG A 77 -5.61 7.71 -0.84
CA ARG A 77 -4.44 7.44 -1.66
C ARG A 77 -3.23 7.19 -0.78
N GLU A 78 -2.46 6.18 -1.15
CA GLU A 78 -1.14 5.90 -0.58
C GLU A 78 -0.12 5.83 -1.70
N CYS A 79 1.11 6.24 -1.41
CA CYS A 79 2.24 5.93 -2.28
C CYS A 79 3.51 5.78 -1.46
N GLY A 80 4.53 5.19 -2.06
CA GLY A 80 5.82 5.07 -1.41
C GLY A 80 6.69 4.00 -2.02
N PHE A 81 7.51 3.38 -1.17
CA PHE A 81 8.56 2.47 -1.61
C PHE A 81 8.57 1.19 -0.78
N ILE A 82 8.89 0.08 -1.45
CA ILE A 82 9.17 -1.22 -0.86
C ILE A 82 10.64 -1.54 -1.06
N ARG A 83 11.29 -1.98 0.01
CA ARG A 83 12.69 -2.39 0.02
C ARG A 83 12.81 -3.78 0.61
N MET A 84 13.73 -4.57 0.07
CA MET A 84 14.08 -5.88 0.62
C MET A 84 15.54 -5.84 1.09
N GLN A 85 15.81 -6.39 2.27
CA GLN A 85 17.17 -6.52 2.76
C GLN A 85 17.85 -7.71 2.06
N THR A 86 18.90 -7.42 1.27
CA THR A 86 19.63 -8.41 0.48
C THR A 86 20.07 -9.62 1.31
N GLY A 87 19.83 -10.83 0.78
CA GLY A 87 20.20 -12.09 1.43
C GLY A 87 19.28 -12.52 2.58
N THR A 88 18.15 -11.83 2.78
CA THR A 88 17.17 -12.14 3.83
C THR A 88 15.75 -12.08 3.27
N ASN A 89 14.76 -12.49 4.05
CA ASN A 89 13.34 -12.30 3.73
C ASN A 89 12.75 -11.02 4.31
N ARG A 90 13.58 -10.10 4.84
CA ARG A 90 13.09 -8.88 5.48
C ARG A 90 12.68 -7.84 4.45
N VAL A 91 11.48 -7.29 4.63
CA VAL A 91 10.87 -6.31 3.75
C VAL A 91 10.44 -5.09 4.57
N ALA A 92 10.63 -3.91 4.00
CA ALA A 92 10.21 -2.64 4.58
C ALA A 92 9.36 -1.85 3.59
N PHE A 93 8.28 -1.25 4.08
CA PHE A 93 7.41 -0.33 3.37
C PHE A 93 7.59 1.06 3.98
N ILE A 94 7.76 2.06 3.12
CA ILE A 94 7.73 3.48 3.49
C ILE A 94 6.53 4.07 2.77
N ILE A 95 5.57 4.60 3.51
CA ILE A 95 4.23 4.93 3.03
C ILE A 95 3.93 6.39 3.35
N ALA A 96 3.43 7.12 2.36
CA ALA A 96 2.82 8.43 2.54
C ALA A 96 1.34 8.37 2.11
N GLN A 97 0.46 8.91 2.94
CA GLN A 97 -0.98 8.91 2.71
C GLN A 97 -1.49 10.33 2.44
N ASN A 98 -2.51 10.48 1.59
CA ASN A 98 -3.14 11.78 1.30
C ASN A 98 -3.85 12.41 2.53
N SER A 99 -4.05 11.65 3.60
CA SER A 99 -4.51 12.13 4.91
C SER A 99 -3.45 12.95 5.67
N GLY A 100 -2.19 12.93 5.19
CA GLY A 100 -1.01 13.51 5.82
C GLY A 100 -0.44 12.67 6.95
N LEU A 101 -0.61 11.36 6.84
CA LEU A 101 0.07 10.36 7.65
C LEU A 101 1.23 9.78 6.85
N VAL A 102 2.35 9.51 7.52
CA VAL A 102 3.46 8.73 6.98
C VAL A 102 3.73 7.55 7.91
N GLU A 103 4.06 6.42 7.31
CA GLU A 103 4.23 5.15 8.02
C GLU A 103 5.48 4.45 7.53
N VAL A 104 6.18 3.78 8.44
CA VAL A 104 7.19 2.78 8.13
C VAL A 104 6.69 1.45 8.67
N GLU A 105 6.59 0.45 7.81
CA GLU A 105 6.25 -0.92 8.20
C GLU A 105 7.42 -1.84 7.86
N GLU A 106 7.71 -2.81 8.73
CA GLU A 106 8.77 -3.80 8.53
C GLU A 106 8.23 -5.19 8.82
N GLY A 107 8.79 -6.21 8.16
CA GLY A 107 8.45 -7.59 8.43
C GLY A 107 9.08 -8.57 7.46
N GLU A 108 8.39 -9.66 7.16
CA GLU A 108 8.97 -10.79 6.44
C GLU A 108 8.11 -11.29 5.27
N LEU A 109 8.80 -11.75 4.23
CA LEU A 109 8.23 -12.45 3.09
C LEU A 109 8.25 -13.97 3.35
N MET A 110 7.06 -14.59 3.26
CA MET A 110 6.90 -16.05 3.30
C MET A 110 6.16 -16.51 2.05
N GLY A 111 6.88 -17.09 1.08
CA GLY A 111 6.31 -17.43 -0.22
C GLY A 111 5.83 -16.19 -0.97
N LYS A 112 4.53 -16.07 -1.23
CA LYS A 112 3.88 -14.87 -1.82
C LYS A 112 3.04 -14.09 -0.80
N GLN A 113 3.38 -14.20 0.47
CA GLN A 113 2.70 -13.51 1.56
C GLN A 113 3.69 -12.59 2.28
N LEU A 114 3.30 -11.32 2.42
CA LEU A 114 4.00 -10.34 3.25
C LEU A 114 3.30 -10.24 4.61
N SER A 115 4.07 -10.35 5.69
CA SER A 115 3.63 -10.06 7.05
C SER A 115 4.41 -8.86 7.55
N LEU A 116 3.73 -7.72 7.73
CA LEU A 116 4.35 -6.44 8.10
C LEU A 116 3.78 -5.94 9.42
N HIS A 117 4.59 -5.17 10.14
CA HIS A 117 4.21 -4.51 11.38
C HIS A 117 4.66 -3.04 11.33
N SER A 118 3.83 -2.14 11.85
CA SER A 118 4.18 -0.73 11.93
C SER A 118 5.38 -0.53 12.85
N LYS A 119 6.40 0.14 12.33
CA LYS A 119 7.64 0.50 13.03
C LYS A 119 7.64 1.97 13.46
N ALA A 120 7.11 2.84 12.62
CA ALA A 120 6.98 4.27 12.90
C ALA A 120 5.74 4.85 12.23
N LEU A 121 5.09 5.79 12.91
CA LEU A 121 3.96 6.56 12.42
C LEU A 121 4.22 8.02 12.74
N ALA A 122 4.04 8.91 11.76
CA ALA A 122 4.12 10.36 11.98
C ALA A 122 3.04 11.05 11.16
N ARG A 123 2.59 12.22 11.63
CA ARG A 123 1.42 12.89 11.11
C ARG A 123 1.63 14.39 11.04
N GLN A 124 1.11 15.04 10.00
CA GLN A 124 1.09 16.50 9.93
C GLN A 124 0.25 17.09 11.08
N SER A 125 0.68 18.24 11.62
CA SER A 125 0.08 18.84 12.83
C SER A 125 -1.39 19.24 12.66
N PHE A 126 -1.81 19.51 11.43
CA PHE A 126 -3.19 19.92 11.09
C PHE A 126 -3.96 18.83 10.33
N ALA A 127 -3.53 17.57 10.36
CA ALA A 127 -4.29 16.49 9.75
C ALA A 127 -5.65 16.32 10.46
N THR A 128 -6.69 16.04 9.66
CA THR A 128 -8.05 15.82 10.14
C THR A 128 -8.12 14.63 11.10
N SER A 129 -8.40 14.87 12.38
CA SER A 129 -8.43 13.87 13.48
C SER A 129 -9.38 12.68 13.26
N ARG A 130 -10.23 12.73 12.22
CA ARG A 130 -11.35 11.81 12.04
C ARG A 130 -11.03 10.48 11.37
N MET A 131 -9.84 10.29 10.81
CA MET A 131 -9.54 9.06 10.06
C MET A 131 -8.93 7.93 10.90
N PHE A 132 -8.35 8.22 12.07
CA PHE A 132 -7.90 7.19 13.01
C PHE A 132 -7.95 7.76 14.43
N PRO A 133 -8.64 7.11 15.40
CA PRO A 133 -8.47 7.47 16.80
C PRO A 133 -7.00 7.25 17.16
N GLU A 134 -6.41 8.25 17.83
CA GLU A 134 -5.10 8.15 18.45
C GLU A 134 -4.98 6.80 19.15
N CYS A 135 -4.06 5.96 18.69
CA CYS A 135 -3.46 4.97 19.58
C CYS A 135 -2.59 5.79 20.54
N SER A 136 -3.18 6.21 21.65
CA SER A 136 -2.42 6.73 22.80
C SER A 136 -1.49 5.60 23.24
N SER A 137 -0.20 5.74 22.91
CA SER A 137 0.80 4.72 23.14
C SER A 137 1.14 4.63 24.64
N SER A 138 0.28 3.94 25.38
CA SER A 138 0.77 3.04 26.43
C SER A 138 0.99 1.68 25.77
N ASN A 139 2.25 1.36 25.44
CA ASN A 139 2.77 0.02 25.13
C ASN A 139 1.80 -1.02 24.55
N GLN A 140 1.11 -0.73 23.45
CA GLN A 140 0.34 -1.75 22.74
C GLN A 140 0.70 -1.73 21.25
N THR A 141 1.57 -2.66 20.90
CA THR A 141 1.84 -3.13 19.55
C THR A 141 0.53 -3.66 18.93
N GLY A 142 -0.19 -2.79 18.23
CA GLY A 142 -1.31 -3.19 17.38
C GLY A 142 -0.78 -3.94 16.17
N SER A 143 -1.12 -5.22 16.05
CA SER A 143 -0.91 -5.97 14.81
C SER A 143 -1.91 -5.46 13.78
N TRP A 144 -1.43 -4.75 12.76
CA TRP A 144 -2.20 -4.47 11.55
C TRP A 144 -1.71 -5.42 10.48
N SER A 145 -2.60 -6.29 9.97
CA SER A 145 -2.29 -7.10 8.79
C SER A 145 -2.84 -6.38 7.57
N LYS A 146 -1.99 -5.74 6.75
CA LYS A 146 -2.30 -5.58 5.32
C LYS A 146 -2.27 -6.98 4.70
N ARG A 147 -3.33 -7.76 4.93
CA ARG A 147 -3.61 -8.92 4.11
C ARG A 147 -3.86 -8.36 2.73
N PHE A 148 -2.95 -8.60 1.77
CA PHE A 148 -3.29 -8.53 0.36
C PHE A 148 -4.37 -9.61 0.16
N PRO A 149 -5.68 -9.27 0.12
CA PRO A 149 -6.69 -10.30 0.05
C PRO A 149 -6.67 -10.85 -1.38
N CYS A 150 -6.91 -12.15 -1.46
CA CYS A 150 -6.99 -13.02 -2.63
C CYS A 150 -8.11 -12.64 -3.65
N GLN A 151 -8.43 -11.35 -3.87
CA GLN A 151 -9.45 -10.90 -4.84
C GLN A 151 -9.01 -9.65 -5.62
N ARG A 152 -7.73 -9.57 -5.98
CA ARG A 152 -7.23 -8.60 -6.96
C ARG A 152 -6.68 -9.34 -8.16
N THR A 153 -6.99 -8.85 -9.36
CA THR A 153 -6.43 -9.37 -10.60
C THR A 153 -5.42 -8.39 -11.14
N ARG A 154 -4.27 -8.90 -11.57
CA ARG A 154 -3.30 -8.10 -12.33
C ARG A 154 -3.93 -7.73 -13.67
N SER A 155 -4.02 -6.44 -13.99
CA SER A 155 -4.46 -6.03 -15.31
C SER A 155 -3.37 -6.41 -16.32
N GLN A 156 -3.76 -7.01 -17.45
CA GLN A 156 -2.83 -7.32 -18.54
C GLN A 156 -2.33 -6.05 -19.22
#